data_AF-A0A656K048-F1
#
_entry.id   AF-A0A656K048-F1
#
_cell.length_a   1.000
_cell.length_b   1.000
_cell.length_c   1.000
_cell.angle_alpha   90.00
_cell.angle_beta   90.00
_cell.angle_gamma   90.00
#
_symmetry.space_group_name_H-M   'P 1'
#
loop_
_entity.id
_entity.type
_entity.pdbx_description
1 polymer ?
#
loop_
_entity_poly.entity_id
_entity_poly.type
_entity_poly.pdbx_seq_one_letter_code
_entity_poly.pdbx_strand_id
1 'polypeptide(L)'
;MTLALLDNTPVALNSAPIQSVVGRQYNVLQAANGINGQFGSVTSNYAFLGGRLDYAATGVALNIEQTAAFNSVAQTPNQAAVATAAEQLGAGNAVYENLLLTQTPASARDSFQQLSGELYPAIGSVLINDSRQIRDAVGERLGASVFGSEGNTAAQDNVWIKALGAWGKTDSRDDTAGYTTSLGGLLAGVDGNVADDTRLGVVAGYSDSSLSMGSGTHSRASVDSYHLGAYVGHEIGALRLTLGGAHSWHRIDAQRDVQVGGAAGKQKSKHDAQSTQVFTEAAYRIRLQPATLEPFANLAYVHLNTDSFTEKGDAAALSAGSDNRDAV
;
A
#
# COMPACT_ATOMS: atom_id res chain seq x y z
N MET A 1 -32.28 -2.35 30.44
CA MET A 1 -31.05 -1.82 31.09
C MET A 1 -30.05 -1.55 29.98
N THR A 2 -29.38 -0.40 29.94
CA THR A 2 -28.39 -0.12 28.89
C THR A 2 -26.99 -0.42 29.40
N LEU A 3 -26.24 -1.25 28.68
CA LEU A 3 -24.83 -1.51 28.91
C LEU A 3 -23.99 -0.34 28.37
N ALA A 4 -23.31 0.34 29.28
CA ALA A 4 -22.28 1.32 28.99
C ALA A 4 -21.15 1.12 30.01
N LEU A 5 -19.91 0.95 29.54
CA LEU A 5 -18.76 0.83 30.44
C LEU A 5 -18.41 2.24 30.95
N LEU A 6 -18.26 2.40 32.27
CA LEU A 6 -17.84 3.67 32.87
C LEU A 6 -16.40 4.04 32.50
N ASP A 7 -15.53 3.04 32.34
CA ASP A 7 -14.19 3.18 31.78
C ASP A 7 -14.14 2.55 30.38
N ASN A 8 -14.50 3.32 29.36
CA ASN A 8 -14.25 2.98 27.96
C ASN A 8 -12.89 3.55 27.49
N THR A 9 -11.90 3.56 28.37
CA THR A 9 -10.57 4.06 28.04
C THR A 9 -9.96 3.13 26.98
N PRO A 10 -9.49 3.68 25.85
CA PRO A 10 -8.87 2.84 24.83
C PRO A 10 -7.66 2.11 25.38
N VAL A 11 -7.49 0.87 24.97
CA VAL A 11 -6.38 0.03 25.40
C VAL A 11 -5.16 0.41 24.56
N ALA A 12 -4.09 0.89 25.18
CA ALA A 12 -2.89 1.26 24.42
C ALA A 12 -2.39 0.07 23.60
N LEU A 13 -2.08 0.26 22.32
CA LEU A 13 -1.72 -0.87 21.44
C LEU A 13 -0.41 -1.56 21.83
N ASN A 14 0.46 -0.86 22.57
CA ASN A 14 1.71 -1.39 23.11
C ASN A 14 1.55 -2.03 24.51
N SER A 15 0.32 -2.20 25.00
CA SER A 15 0.07 -2.81 26.30
C SER A 15 0.45 -4.30 26.31
N ALA A 16 0.91 -4.76 27.48
CA ALA A 16 0.97 -6.19 27.75
C ALA A 16 -0.45 -6.79 27.72
N PRO A 17 -0.62 -8.11 27.53
CA PRO A 17 -1.93 -8.74 27.52
C PRO A 17 -2.77 -8.30 28.72
N ILE A 18 -3.98 -7.81 28.44
CA ILE A 18 -4.89 -7.29 29.46
C ILE A 18 -6.04 -8.24 29.73
N GLN A 19 -6.71 -8.06 30.87
CA GLN A 19 -7.93 -8.81 31.15
C GLN A 19 -9.09 -8.28 30.29
N SER A 20 -9.62 -9.13 29.43
CA SER A 20 -10.73 -8.79 28.54
C SER A 20 -11.95 -8.27 29.27
N VAL A 21 -12.74 -7.44 28.58
CA VAL A 21 -14.07 -7.04 29.03
C VAL A 21 -15.10 -8.16 28.86
N VAL A 22 -14.91 -9.04 27.88
CA VAL A 22 -15.75 -10.22 27.67
C VAL A 22 -15.52 -11.23 28.80
N GLY A 23 -16.59 -11.84 29.28
CA GLY A 23 -16.56 -12.80 30.38
C GLY A 23 -16.51 -12.17 31.77
N ARG A 24 -16.50 -10.83 31.88
CA ARG A 24 -16.66 -10.16 33.17
C ARG A 24 -18.10 -10.25 33.65
N GLN A 25 -18.26 -10.51 34.94
CA GLN A 25 -19.55 -10.57 35.61
C GLN A 25 -19.66 -9.44 36.65
N TYR A 26 -20.78 -8.74 36.66
CA TYR A 26 -21.08 -7.65 37.59
C TYR A 26 -22.35 -7.96 38.37
N ASN A 27 -22.30 -7.81 39.69
CA ASN A 27 -23.50 -7.92 40.51
C ASN A 27 -24.39 -6.69 40.28
N VAL A 28 -25.61 -6.89 39.80
CA VAL A 28 -26.57 -5.82 39.52
C VAL A 28 -27.49 -5.60 40.73
N LEU A 29 -27.93 -6.70 41.35
CA LEU A 29 -28.84 -6.65 42.50
C LEU A 29 -28.58 -7.84 43.42
N GLN A 30 -28.55 -7.59 44.72
CA GLN A 30 -28.58 -8.62 45.75
C GLN A 30 -29.72 -8.31 46.73
N ALA A 31 -30.58 -9.30 47.01
CA ALA A 31 -31.74 -9.14 47.89
C ALA A 31 -31.81 -10.28 48.92
N ALA A 32 -31.92 -9.93 50.20
CA ALA A 32 -31.95 -10.92 51.30
C ALA A 32 -33.21 -11.80 51.30
N ASN A 33 -34.35 -11.25 50.87
CA ASN A 33 -35.65 -11.93 50.91
C ASN A 33 -36.11 -12.43 49.52
N GLY A 34 -35.15 -12.64 48.62
CA GLY A 34 -35.41 -13.05 47.23
C GLY A 34 -35.83 -11.91 46.31
N ILE A 35 -35.91 -12.22 45.01
CA ILE A 35 -36.24 -11.28 43.95
C ILE A 35 -37.62 -11.61 43.39
N ASN A 36 -38.49 -10.60 43.25
CA ASN A 36 -39.77 -10.70 42.57
C ASN A 36 -39.79 -9.72 41.38
N GLY A 37 -40.01 -10.24 40.18
CA GLY A 37 -39.92 -9.50 38.92
C GLY A 37 -38.65 -9.81 38.12
N GLN A 38 -38.54 -9.19 36.94
CA GLN A 38 -37.40 -9.33 36.04
C GLN A 38 -37.06 -7.96 35.42
N PHE A 39 -35.79 -7.72 35.15
CA PHE A 39 -35.39 -6.63 34.27
C PHE A 39 -35.80 -6.95 32.83
N GLY A 40 -36.05 -5.90 32.04
CA GLY A 40 -36.14 -6.03 30.58
C GLY A 40 -34.79 -6.41 29.95
N SER A 41 -34.78 -6.59 28.63
CA SER A 41 -33.56 -6.93 27.89
C SER A 41 -32.43 -5.91 28.12
N VAL A 42 -31.20 -6.41 28.07
CA VAL A 42 -30.00 -5.56 28.06
C VAL A 42 -29.84 -4.99 26.66
N THR A 43 -29.82 -3.67 26.54
CA THR A 43 -29.44 -2.96 25.32
C THR A 43 -27.96 -2.58 25.39
N SER A 44 -27.27 -2.45 24.27
CA SER A 44 -25.84 -2.13 24.23
C SER A 44 -25.54 -0.92 23.36
N ASN A 45 -24.57 -0.11 23.81
CA ASN A 45 -24.02 1.02 23.04
C ASN A 45 -22.79 0.62 22.22
N TYR A 46 -22.50 -0.67 22.11
CA TYR A 46 -21.34 -1.22 21.41
C TYR A 46 -21.77 -2.04 20.19
N ALA A 47 -20.91 -2.07 19.17
CA ALA A 47 -21.19 -2.81 17.94
C ALA A 47 -21.13 -4.34 18.13
N PHE A 48 -20.27 -4.81 19.04
CA PHE A 48 -19.97 -6.23 19.22
C PHE A 48 -20.22 -6.75 20.62
N LEU A 49 -20.34 -5.86 21.62
CA LEU A 49 -20.61 -6.25 23.00
C LEU A 49 -22.10 -6.16 23.30
N GLY A 50 -22.56 -7.07 24.15
CA GLY A 50 -23.84 -7.02 24.82
C GLY A 50 -23.73 -7.58 26.23
N GLY A 51 -24.88 -7.86 26.84
CA GLY A 51 -24.88 -8.52 28.13
C GLY A 51 -26.06 -9.43 28.34
N ARG A 52 -25.85 -10.45 29.17
CA ARG A 52 -26.89 -11.36 29.65
C ARG A 52 -27.06 -11.19 31.14
N LEU A 53 -28.31 -11.14 31.60
CA LEU A 53 -28.63 -11.18 33.03
C LEU A 53 -28.86 -12.63 33.47
N ASP A 54 -28.06 -13.08 34.42
CA ASP A 54 -28.24 -14.36 35.10
C ASP A 54 -28.98 -14.13 36.42
N TYR A 55 -30.04 -14.88 36.65
CA TYR A 55 -30.89 -14.77 37.84
C TYR A 55 -30.65 -15.94 38.78
N ALA A 56 -30.36 -15.63 40.03
CA ALA A 56 -30.34 -16.55 41.15
C ALA A 56 -31.47 -16.22 42.14
N ALA A 57 -31.69 -17.09 43.13
CA ALA A 57 -32.76 -16.90 44.12
C ALA A 57 -32.70 -15.55 44.84
N THR A 58 -31.50 -15.02 45.08
CA THR A 58 -31.26 -13.80 45.85
C THR A 58 -30.39 -12.78 45.11
N GLY A 59 -30.05 -13.01 43.84
CA GLY A 59 -29.12 -12.15 43.11
C GLY A 59 -29.42 -12.07 41.61
N VAL A 60 -29.02 -10.96 41.00
CA VAL A 60 -28.99 -10.77 39.54
C VAL A 60 -27.58 -10.34 39.16
N ALA A 61 -26.96 -11.08 38.26
CA ALA A 61 -25.64 -10.76 37.74
C ALA A 61 -25.71 -10.42 36.24
N LEU A 62 -24.93 -9.44 35.80
CA LEU A 62 -24.74 -9.07 34.39
C LEU A 62 -23.42 -9.66 33.90
N ASN A 63 -23.50 -10.55 32.92
CA ASN A 63 -22.33 -11.02 32.18
C ASN A 63 -22.15 -10.19 30.92
N ILE A 64 -20.91 -9.77 30.67
CA ILE A 64 -20.53 -9.09 29.43
C ILE A 64 -20.12 -10.14 28.39
N GLU A 65 -20.73 -10.07 27.22
CA GLU A 65 -20.55 -11.06 26.16
C GLU A 65 -20.32 -10.38 24.82
N GLN A 66 -19.54 -11.01 23.96
CA GLN A 66 -19.51 -10.64 22.56
C GLN A 66 -20.75 -11.24 21.89
N THR A 67 -21.63 -10.37 21.39
CA THR A 67 -22.91 -10.75 20.79
C THR A 67 -22.87 -10.76 19.26
N ALA A 68 -21.80 -10.24 18.66
CA ALA A 68 -21.58 -10.25 17.22
C ALA A 68 -20.09 -10.39 16.89
N ALA A 69 -19.77 -11.14 15.84
CA ALA A 69 -18.41 -11.23 15.29
C ALA A 69 -18.00 -9.92 14.60
N PHE A 70 -16.71 -9.61 14.55
CA PHE A 70 -16.19 -8.38 13.93
C PHE A 70 -16.57 -8.27 12.45
N ASN A 71 -16.57 -9.39 11.73
CA ASN A 71 -16.88 -9.40 10.29
C ASN A 71 -18.37 -9.14 9.98
N SER A 72 -19.26 -9.14 10.99
CA SER A 72 -20.70 -8.90 10.81
C SER A 72 -21.03 -7.49 10.33
N VAL A 73 -20.12 -6.52 10.52
CA VAL A 73 -20.31 -5.13 10.10
C VAL A 73 -19.47 -4.74 8.89
N ALA A 74 -18.69 -5.67 8.34
CA ALA A 74 -17.86 -5.45 7.16
C ALA A 74 -18.74 -5.25 5.92
N GLN A 75 -18.30 -4.36 5.03
CA GLN A 75 -18.98 -4.06 3.76
C GLN A 75 -18.19 -4.54 2.55
N THR A 76 -16.92 -4.87 2.73
CA THR A 76 -16.01 -5.25 1.65
C THR A 76 -15.27 -6.54 1.96
N PRO A 77 -14.75 -7.24 0.93
CA PRO A 77 -13.90 -8.41 1.13
C PRO A 77 -12.68 -8.13 2.01
N ASN A 78 -11.96 -7.02 1.80
CA ASN A 78 -10.79 -6.70 2.62
C ASN A 78 -11.17 -6.42 4.08
N GLN A 79 -12.26 -5.68 4.32
CA GLN A 79 -12.75 -5.45 5.68
C GLN A 79 -13.13 -6.76 6.37
N ALA A 80 -13.80 -7.69 5.68
CA ALA A 80 -14.19 -8.98 6.25
C ALA A 80 -12.96 -9.86 6.57
N ALA A 81 -11.96 -9.87 5.70
CA ALA A 81 -10.69 -10.58 5.92
C ALA A 81 -9.94 -10.02 7.14
N VAL A 82 -9.80 -8.69 7.22
CA VAL A 82 -9.15 -8.02 8.35
C VAL A 82 -9.91 -8.24 9.65
N ALA A 83 -11.23 -8.12 9.63
CA ALA A 83 -12.08 -8.35 10.80
C ALA A 83 -11.94 -9.79 11.31
N THR A 84 -11.90 -10.76 10.40
CA THR A 84 -11.70 -12.18 10.75
C THR A 84 -10.31 -12.42 11.33
N ALA A 85 -9.26 -11.80 10.77
CA ALA A 85 -7.90 -11.89 11.32
C ALA A 85 -7.81 -11.23 12.71
N ALA A 86 -8.46 -10.09 12.91
CA ALA A 86 -8.51 -9.41 14.20
C ALA A 86 -9.25 -10.22 15.27
N GLU A 87 -10.30 -10.95 14.89
CA GLU A 87 -11.03 -11.87 15.77
C GLU A 87 -10.11 -13.00 16.28
N GLN A 88 -9.24 -13.52 15.40
CA GLN A 88 -8.30 -14.60 15.74
C GLN A 88 -7.21 -14.19 16.73
N LEU A 89 -6.95 -12.88 16.89
CA LEU A 89 -6.02 -12.39 17.91
C LEU A 89 -6.52 -12.69 19.34
N GLY A 90 -7.85 -12.75 19.51
CA GLY A 90 -8.51 -13.19 20.73
C GLY A 90 -8.38 -12.25 21.93
N ALA A 91 -9.06 -12.64 23.01
CA ALA A 91 -9.14 -11.91 24.26
C ALA A 91 -7.74 -11.59 24.84
N GLY A 92 -7.58 -10.34 25.27
CA GLY A 92 -6.34 -9.82 25.84
C GLY A 92 -5.37 -9.21 24.84
N ASN A 93 -5.56 -9.40 23.53
CA ASN A 93 -4.83 -8.65 22.51
C ASN A 93 -5.39 -7.22 22.38
N ALA A 94 -4.54 -6.20 22.37
CA ALA A 94 -4.98 -4.81 22.35
C ALA A 94 -5.82 -4.44 21.10
N VAL A 95 -5.56 -5.02 19.92
CA VAL A 95 -6.39 -4.79 18.72
C VAL A 95 -7.79 -5.34 18.92
N TYR A 96 -7.88 -6.58 19.41
CA TYR A 96 -9.14 -7.26 19.70
C TYR A 96 -9.96 -6.48 20.74
N GLU A 97 -9.33 -6.08 21.85
CA GLU A 97 -10.02 -5.36 22.93
C GLU A 97 -10.52 -3.99 22.48
N ASN A 98 -9.74 -3.23 21.69
CA ASN A 98 -10.22 -1.96 21.17
C ASN A 98 -11.37 -2.11 20.16
N LEU A 99 -11.37 -3.19 19.35
CA LEU A 99 -12.47 -3.46 18.44
C LEU A 99 -13.77 -3.76 19.20
N LEU A 100 -13.71 -4.55 20.27
CA LEU A 100 -14.88 -4.79 21.14
C LEU A 100 -15.47 -3.49 21.70
N LEU A 101 -14.63 -2.51 21.99
CA LEU A 101 -15.01 -1.20 22.53
C LEU A 101 -15.57 -0.22 21.48
N THR A 102 -15.62 -0.60 20.20
CA THR A 102 -16.23 0.24 19.15
C THR A 102 -17.74 0.37 19.34
N GLN A 103 -18.23 1.60 19.21
CA GLN A 103 -19.65 1.91 19.46
C GLN A 103 -20.52 1.74 18.21
N THR A 104 -19.96 1.98 17.03
CA THR A 104 -20.71 1.98 15.78
C THR A 104 -20.08 1.04 14.75
N PRO A 105 -20.90 0.40 13.89
CA PRO A 105 -20.42 -0.35 12.74
C PRO A 105 -19.44 0.43 11.84
N ALA A 106 -19.66 1.75 11.69
CA ALA A 106 -18.80 2.61 10.88
C ALA A 106 -17.38 2.74 11.49
N SER A 107 -17.28 3.00 12.80
CA SER A 107 -15.97 3.11 13.47
C SER A 107 -15.19 1.79 13.46
N ALA A 108 -15.88 0.66 13.52
CA ALA A 108 -15.26 -0.65 13.35
C ALA A 108 -14.69 -0.82 11.92
N ARG A 109 -15.45 -0.44 10.89
CA ARG A 109 -14.96 -0.47 9.49
C ARG A 109 -13.76 0.45 9.25
N ASP A 110 -13.75 1.64 9.86
CA ASP A 110 -12.58 2.53 9.80
C ASP A 110 -11.34 1.85 10.42
N SER A 111 -11.52 1.09 11.50
CA SER A 111 -10.43 0.32 12.12
C SER A 111 -9.96 -0.81 11.20
N PHE A 112 -10.87 -1.51 10.51
CA PHE A 112 -10.50 -2.55 9.53
C PHE A 112 -9.71 -1.95 8.36
N GLN A 113 -10.13 -0.80 7.85
CA GLN A 113 -9.39 -0.08 6.81
C GLN A 113 -7.98 0.29 7.25
N GLN A 114 -7.81 0.72 8.50
CA GLN A 114 -6.50 1.06 9.03
C GLN A 114 -5.61 -0.15 9.31
N LEU A 115 -6.18 -1.35 9.45
CA LEU A 115 -5.46 -2.59 9.68
C LEU A 115 -5.12 -3.35 8.38
N SER A 116 -5.68 -2.97 7.23
CA SER A 116 -5.58 -3.75 5.97
C SER A 116 -4.19 -3.85 5.34
N GLY A 117 -3.28 -2.91 5.65
CA GLY A 117 -1.93 -2.91 5.08
C GLY A 117 -1.87 -2.53 3.59
N GLU A 118 -2.90 -1.88 3.04
CA GLU A 118 -2.99 -1.46 1.62
C GLU A 118 -1.83 -0.59 1.09
N LEU A 119 -1.05 0.01 2.00
CA LEU A 119 0.19 0.70 1.67
C LEU A 119 1.14 -0.18 0.83
N TYR A 120 1.31 -1.45 1.21
CA TYR A 120 2.29 -2.35 0.60
C TYR A 120 1.98 -2.73 -0.85
N PRO A 121 0.75 -3.17 -1.19
CA PRO A 121 0.42 -3.40 -2.59
C PRO A 121 0.46 -2.12 -3.43
N ALA A 122 0.16 -0.95 -2.86
CA ALA A 122 0.29 0.32 -3.56
C ALA A 122 1.74 0.66 -3.89
N ILE A 123 2.70 0.42 -2.98
CA ILE A 123 4.14 0.55 -3.27
C ILE A 123 4.53 -0.30 -4.48
N GLY A 124 4.11 -1.58 -4.52
CA GLY A 124 4.40 -2.45 -5.65
C GLY A 124 3.87 -1.91 -6.99
N SER A 125 2.66 -1.35 -7.00
CA SER A 125 2.09 -0.69 -8.19
C SER A 125 2.89 0.53 -8.61
N VAL A 126 3.39 1.32 -7.65
CA VAL A 126 4.27 2.47 -7.93
C VAL A 126 5.59 2.02 -8.54
N LEU A 127 6.24 1.00 -8.00
CA LEU A 127 7.51 0.50 -8.54
C LEU A 127 7.37 -0.02 -9.98
N ILE A 128 6.27 -0.72 -10.29
CA ILE A 128 5.97 -1.14 -11.67
C ILE A 128 5.75 0.07 -12.57
N ASN A 129 4.96 1.06 -12.14
CA ASN A 129 4.70 2.26 -12.93
C ASN A 129 5.97 3.10 -13.15
N ASP A 130 6.77 3.31 -12.10
CA ASP A 130 7.99 4.12 -12.14
C ASP A 130 9.10 3.46 -12.98
N SER A 131 9.07 2.13 -13.13
CA SER A 131 9.99 1.42 -14.04
C SER A 131 9.97 1.97 -15.47
N ARG A 132 8.85 2.54 -15.93
CA ARG A 132 8.73 3.13 -17.27
C ARG A 132 9.69 4.27 -17.54
N GLN A 133 10.13 4.99 -16.50
CA GLN A 133 10.94 6.20 -16.63
C GLN A 133 12.27 5.93 -17.33
N ILE A 134 12.87 4.76 -17.09
CA ILE A 134 14.11 4.34 -17.77
C ILE A 134 13.84 4.10 -19.26
N ARG A 135 12.76 3.38 -19.58
CA ARG A 135 12.36 3.10 -20.96
C ARG A 135 12.02 4.37 -21.73
N ASP A 136 11.26 5.28 -21.12
CA ASP A 136 10.90 6.58 -21.71
C ASP A 136 12.16 7.43 -21.95
N ALA A 137 13.13 7.41 -21.04
CA ALA A 137 14.43 8.05 -21.21
C ALA A 137 15.24 7.49 -22.38
N VAL A 138 15.31 6.16 -22.50
CA VAL A 138 16.00 5.49 -23.61
C VAL A 138 15.32 5.79 -24.95
N GLY A 139 13.99 5.72 -25.01
CA GLY A 139 13.20 6.05 -26.20
C GLY A 139 13.43 7.48 -26.67
N GLU A 140 13.36 8.45 -25.75
CA GLU A 140 13.66 9.85 -26.06
C GLU A 140 15.10 10.07 -26.52
N ARG A 141 16.09 9.40 -25.90
CA ARG A 141 17.50 9.50 -26.31
C ARG A 141 17.70 8.99 -27.73
N LEU A 142 17.17 7.81 -28.04
CA LEU A 142 17.28 7.22 -29.37
C LEU A 142 16.51 8.04 -30.42
N GLY A 143 15.36 8.63 -30.06
CA GLY A 143 14.66 9.60 -30.91
C GLY A 143 15.47 10.88 -31.14
N ALA A 144 15.91 11.56 -30.07
CA ALA A 144 16.61 12.85 -30.15
C ALA A 144 17.95 12.76 -30.90
N SER A 145 18.68 11.64 -30.80
CA SER A 145 19.96 11.44 -31.47
C SER A 145 19.89 11.49 -33.00
N VAL A 146 18.69 11.43 -33.60
CA VAL A 146 18.49 11.35 -35.05
C VAL A 146 17.82 12.59 -35.67
N PHE A 147 17.25 13.50 -34.86
CA PHE A 147 16.42 14.62 -35.37
C PHE A 147 16.99 16.03 -35.16
N GLY A 148 18.26 16.17 -34.75
CA GLY A 148 18.94 17.46 -34.75
C GLY A 148 19.23 17.96 -36.16
N SER A 149 18.26 18.56 -36.83
CA SER A 149 18.49 19.38 -38.03
C SER A 149 19.04 20.74 -37.62
N GLU A 150 20.23 21.06 -38.16
CA GLU A 150 20.86 22.39 -38.20
C GLU A 150 21.31 23.00 -36.85
N GLY A 151 22.61 22.81 -36.56
CA GLY A 151 23.34 23.61 -35.57
C GLY A 151 23.50 22.94 -34.20
N ASN A 152 24.74 22.50 -33.94
CA ASN A 152 25.28 21.98 -32.67
C ASN A 152 25.00 20.50 -32.29
N THR A 153 25.92 19.63 -32.74
CA THR A 153 26.66 18.61 -31.94
C THR A 153 25.95 17.54 -31.10
N ALA A 154 24.62 17.44 -30.99
CA ALA A 154 24.01 16.38 -30.16
C ALA A 154 24.11 14.95 -30.75
N ALA A 155 24.38 14.81 -32.05
CA ALA A 155 24.50 13.51 -32.73
C ALA A 155 25.88 12.82 -32.53
N GLN A 156 26.87 13.52 -31.97
CA GLN A 156 28.23 12.98 -31.70
C GLN A 156 28.52 12.73 -30.22
N ASP A 157 27.72 13.27 -29.31
CA ASP A 157 27.98 13.10 -27.89
C ASP A 157 27.56 11.70 -27.48
N ASN A 158 28.54 10.89 -27.11
CA ASN A 158 28.31 9.54 -26.60
C ASN A 158 27.74 9.55 -25.18
N VAL A 159 27.44 10.71 -24.58
CA VAL A 159 27.00 10.84 -23.19
C VAL A 159 25.71 11.66 -23.14
N TRP A 160 24.78 11.27 -22.27
CA TRP A 160 23.53 11.99 -22.04
C TRP A 160 23.13 11.96 -20.57
N ILE A 161 22.34 12.94 -20.16
CA ILE A 161 21.79 13.07 -18.81
C ILE A 161 20.31 13.43 -18.94
N LYS A 162 19.46 12.85 -18.09
CA LYS A 162 18.02 13.17 -18.01
C LYS A 162 17.61 13.34 -16.54
N ALA A 163 16.97 14.47 -16.24
CA ALA A 163 16.27 14.65 -14.97
C ALA A 163 14.89 13.97 -15.03
N LEU A 164 14.51 13.30 -13.95
CA LEU A 164 13.21 12.64 -13.79
C LEU A 164 12.30 13.48 -12.88
N GLY A 165 11.03 13.56 -13.24
CA GLY A 165 9.99 14.19 -12.44
C GLY A 165 8.62 13.63 -12.81
N ALA A 166 7.90 13.11 -11.83
CA ALA A 166 6.52 12.65 -12.03
C ALA A 166 5.66 12.86 -10.79
N TRP A 167 4.36 13.02 -11.00
CA TRP A 167 3.35 13.04 -9.95
C TRP A 167 2.17 12.19 -10.37
N GLY A 168 1.48 11.58 -9.41
CA GLY A 168 0.35 10.71 -9.65
C GLY A 168 -0.69 10.78 -8.55
N LYS A 169 -1.92 10.45 -8.92
CA LYS A 169 -3.03 10.25 -7.98
C LYS A 169 -3.82 9.02 -8.42
N THR A 170 -4.10 8.16 -7.46
CA THR A 170 -5.02 7.04 -7.59
C THR A 170 -6.20 7.33 -6.68
N ASP A 171 -7.41 7.36 -7.22
CA ASP A 171 -8.62 7.60 -6.45
C ASP A 171 -9.00 6.37 -5.61
N SER A 172 -9.64 6.61 -4.46
CA SER A 172 -10.18 5.54 -3.64
C SER A 172 -11.30 4.79 -4.37
N ARG A 173 -11.43 3.50 -4.07
CA ARG A 173 -12.56 2.67 -4.47
C ARG A 173 -13.25 2.13 -3.21
N ASP A 174 -14.38 1.44 -3.39
CA ASP A 174 -15.16 0.90 -2.27
C ASP A 174 -14.35 0.01 -1.31
N ASP A 175 -13.27 -0.63 -1.80
CA ASP A 175 -12.46 -1.61 -1.06
C ASP A 175 -10.96 -1.23 -0.96
N THR A 176 -10.57 -0.03 -1.44
CA THR A 176 -9.16 0.39 -1.44
C THR A 176 -9.01 1.90 -1.25
N ALA A 177 -8.11 2.31 -0.37
CA ALA A 177 -7.70 3.68 -0.15
C ALA A 177 -7.03 4.28 -1.40
N GLY A 178 -7.36 5.54 -1.68
CA GLY A 178 -6.67 6.34 -2.69
C GLY A 178 -5.30 6.80 -2.18
N TYR A 179 -4.41 7.16 -3.10
CA TYR A 179 -3.07 7.61 -2.77
C TYR A 179 -2.49 8.56 -3.81
N THR A 180 -1.51 9.36 -3.38
CA THR A 180 -0.73 10.26 -4.24
C THR A 180 0.72 9.85 -4.27
N THR A 181 1.39 10.10 -5.39
CA THR A 181 2.79 9.78 -5.60
C THR A 181 3.56 10.95 -6.16
N SER A 182 4.86 11.00 -5.85
CA SER A 182 5.82 11.88 -6.50
C SER A 182 7.12 11.13 -6.73
N LEU A 183 7.79 11.40 -7.84
CA LEU A 183 9.09 10.86 -8.21
C LEU A 183 10.02 12.01 -8.58
N GLY A 184 11.25 11.98 -8.08
CA GLY A 184 12.34 12.81 -8.54
C GLY A 184 13.61 11.97 -8.74
N GLY A 185 14.44 12.32 -9.72
CA GLY A 185 15.66 11.55 -9.95
C GLY A 185 16.51 12.05 -11.11
N LEU A 186 17.56 11.31 -11.39
CA LEU A 186 18.48 11.59 -12.49
C LEU A 186 18.98 10.28 -13.10
N LEU A 187 18.98 10.23 -14.43
CA LEU A 187 19.60 9.19 -15.23
C LEU A 187 20.78 9.79 -16.00
N ALA A 188 21.83 9.00 -16.17
CA ALA A 188 22.93 9.30 -17.05
C ALA A 188 23.27 8.05 -17.87
N GLY A 189 23.64 8.24 -19.13
CA GLY A 189 23.99 7.13 -20.00
C GLY A 189 25.11 7.47 -20.95
N VAL A 190 25.69 6.42 -21.51
CA VAL A 190 26.68 6.48 -22.56
C VAL A 190 26.28 5.54 -23.69
N ASP A 191 26.31 6.02 -24.93
CA ASP A 191 25.97 5.25 -26.12
C ASP A 191 26.81 5.63 -27.33
N GLY A 192 26.92 4.73 -28.30
CA GLY A 192 27.70 4.96 -29.50
C GLY A 192 27.26 4.06 -30.66
N ASN A 193 27.59 4.48 -31.87
CA ASN A 193 27.30 3.71 -33.07
C ASN A 193 28.27 2.52 -33.16
N VAL A 194 27.71 1.31 -33.24
CA VAL A 194 28.47 0.06 -33.45
C VAL A 194 28.40 -0.40 -34.91
N ALA A 195 27.46 0.17 -35.67
CA ALA A 195 27.35 0.11 -37.13
C ALA A 195 26.70 1.42 -37.62
N ASP A 196 26.58 1.59 -38.94
CA ASP A 196 26.03 2.83 -39.54
C ASP A 196 24.58 3.12 -39.12
N ASP A 197 23.81 2.08 -38.81
CA ASP A 197 22.38 2.11 -38.47
C ASP A 197 22.08 1.58 -37.05
N THR A 198 23.12 1.28 -36.27
CA THR A 198 22.98 0.58 -34.98
C THR A 198 23.71 1.32 -33.87
N ARG A 199 22.97 1.69 -32.82
CA ARG A 199 23.49 2.37 -31.63
C ARG A 199 23.32 1.48 -30.40
N LEU A 200 24.39 1.29 -29.64
CA LEU A 200 24.39 0.52 -28.39
C LEU A 200 24.71 1.45 -27.22
N GLY A 201 24.02 1.28 -26.09
CA GLY A 201 24.20 2.12 -24.92
C GLY A 201 23.94 1.44 -23.60
N VAL A 202 24.44 2.08 -22.54
CA VAL A 202 24.15 1.75 -21.15
C VAL A 202 23.65 2.98 -20.42
N VAL A 203 22.80 2.78 -19.43
CA VAL A 203 22.21 3.83 -18.60
C VAL A 203 22.26 3.41 -17.15
N ALA A 204 22.55 4.36 -16.26
CA ALA A 204 22.42 4.18 -14.83
C ALA A 204 21.81 5.42 -14.20
N GLY A 205 21.30 5.30 -12.98
CA GLY A 205 20.79 6.46 -12.27
C GLY A 205 20.18 6.14 -10.92
N TYR A 206 19.59 7.18 -10.34
CA TYR A 206 18.96 7.13 -9.04
C TYR A 206 17.64 7.89 -9.07
N SER A 207 16.65 7.39 -8.33
CA SER A 207 15.41 8.10 -8.07
C SER A 207 14.91 7.92 -6.64
N ASP A 208 14.22 8.93 -6.15
CA ASP A 208 13.44 8.90 -4.91
C ASP A 208 11.96 9.01 -5.26
N SER A 209 11.16 8.07 -4.75
CA SER A 209 9.70 8.09 -4.86
C SER A 209 9.07 8.24 -3.49
N SER A 210 8.09 9.14 -3.36
CA SER A 210 7.25 9.24 -2.18
C SER A 210 5.82 8.82 -2.49
N LEU A 211 5.18 8.14 -1.54
CA LEU A 211 3.78 7.75 -1.60
C LEU A 211 3.09 8.11 -0.29
N SER A 212 1.91 8.72 -0.40
CA SER A 212 1.04 9.05 0.74
C SER A 212 -0.37 8.55 0.48
N MET A 213 -0.90 7.79 1.43
CA MET A 213 -2.30 7.34 1.44
C MET A 213 -3.24 8.51 1.79
N GLY A 214 -4.46 8.48 1.25
CA GLY A 214 -5.47 9.52 1.47
C GLY A 214 -5.98 9.61 2.91
N SER A 215 -6.85 10.60 3.19
CA SER A 215 -7.23 11.03 4.55
C SER A 215 -7.81 9.96 5.49
N GLY A 216 -8.29 8.83 4.98
CA GLY A 216 -8.77 7.71 5.80
C GLY A 216 -7.66 6.82 6.37
N THR A 217 -6.45 6.90 5.82
CA THR A 217 -5.30 6.07 6.18
C THR A 217 -4.05 6.93 6.12
N HIS A 218 -3.50 7.31 7.28
CA HIS A 218 -2.34 8.23 7.39
C HIS A 218 -1.01 7.51 7.13
N SER A 219 -0.99 6.58 6.18
CA SER A 219 0.16 5.74 5.86
C SER A 219 0.99 6.36 4.73
N ARG A 220 2.31 6.15 4.77
CA ARG A 220 3.26 6.73 3.81
C ARG A 220 4.44 5.83 3.58
N ALA A 221 5.07 5.97 2.42
CA ALA A 221 6.31 5.30 2.07
C ALA A 221 7.25 6.22 1.29
N SER A 222 8.54 5.97 1.42
CA SER A 222 9.60 6.50 0.57
C SER A 222 10.42 5.34 0.00
N VAL A 223 10.84 5.48 -1.25
CA VAL A 223 11.61 4.45 -1.96
C VAL A 223 12.82 5.07 -2.64
N ASP A 224 13.99 4.68 -2.17
CA ASP A 224 15.26 4.96 -2.83
C ASP A 224 15.54 3.88 -3.88
N SER A 225 15.70 4.27 -5.15
CA SER A 225 15.89 3.34 -6.26
C SER A 225 17.20 3.60 -7.00
N TYR A 226 17.93 2.54 -7.31
CA TYR A 226 19.12 2.57 -8.14
C TYR A 226 18.87 1.76 -9.40
N HIS A 227 19.22 2.32 -10.56
CA HIS A 227 18.88 1.77 -11.86
C HIS A 227 20.13 1.45 -12.66
N LEU A 228 20.11 0.33 -13.38
CA LEU A 228 21.12 -0.03 -14.38
C LEU A 228 20.43 -0.68 -15.58
N GLY A 229 20.76 -0.24 -16.78
CA GLY A 229 20.18 -0.79 -18.00
C GLY A 229 21.11 -0.70 -19.20
N ALA A 230 20.73 -1.43 -20.24
CA ALA A 230 21.39 -1.41 -21.54
C ALA A 230 20.32 -1.40 -22.64
N TYR A 231 20.67 -0.81 -23.78
CA TYR A 231 19.75 -0.68 -24.90
C TYR A 231 20.48 -0.68 -26.24
N VAL A 232 19.74 -1.10 -27.26
CA VAL A 232 20.14 -1.03 -28.66
C VAL A 232 19.02 -0.39 -29.46
N GLY A 233 19.40 0.55 -30.34
CA GLY A 233 18.54 1.10 -31.37
C GLY A 233 19.06 0.71 -32.74
N HIS A 234 18.18 0.31 -33.65
CA HIS A 234 18.51 -0.05 -35.03
C HIS A 234 17.53 0.59 -36.02
N GLU A 235 18.05 1.15 -37.11
CA GLU A 235 17.23 1.81 -38.14
C GLU A 235 17.14 0.98 -39.42
N ILE A 236 15.92 0.74 -39.89
CA ILE A 236 15.61 0.07 -41.16
C ILE A 236 14.81 1.05 -42.02
N GLY A 237 15.54 1.89 -42.76
CA GLY A 237 14.93 2.95 -43.57
C GLY A 237 14.20 3.98 -42.70
N ALA A 238 12.87 3.96 -42.72
CA ALA A 238 12.04 4.86 -41.91
C ALA A 238 11.59 4.25 -40.56
N LEU A 239 11.87 2.96 -40.34
CA LEU A 239 11.51 2.24 -39.11
C LEU A 239 12.68 2.25 -38.12
N ARG A 240 12.45 2.69 -36.90
CA ARG A 240 13.37 2.56 -35.77
C ARG A 240 12.88 1.44 -34.85
N LEU A 241 13.77 0.51 -34.55
CA LEU A 241 13.56 -0.55 -33.57
C LEU A 241 14.43 -0.28 -32.34
N THR A 242 13.83 -0.32 -31.17
CA THR A 242 14.51 -0.25 -29.88
C THR A 242 14.33 -1.57 -29.16
N LEU A 243 15.39 -2.07 -28.55
CA LEU A 243 15.35 -3.15 -27.57
C LEU A 243 16.17 -2.72 -26.36
N GLY A 244 15.63 -2.88 -25.16
CA GLY A 244 16.33 -2.54 -23.94
C GLY A 244 15.94 -3.43 -22.77
N GLY A 245 16.80 -3.42 -21.76
CA GLY A 245 16.55 -4.08 -20.49
C GLY A 245 17.14 -3.27 -19.34
N ALA A 246 16.49 -3.30 -18.19
CA ALA A 246 16.96 -2.62 -16.99
C ALA A 246 16.66 -3.44 -15.74
N HIS A 247 17.54 -3.32 -14.76
CA HIS A 247 17.40 -3.87 -13.43
C HIS A 247 17.50 -2.74 -12.41
N SER A 248 16.66 -2.77 -11.39
CA SER A 248 16.63 -1.76 -10.36
C SER A 248 16.56 -2.39 -8.97
N TRP A 249 17.28 -1.80 -8.03
CA TRP A 249 17.21 -2.12 -6.62
C TRP A 249 16.47 -1.01 -5.90
N HIS A 250 15.56 -1.39 -5.01
CA HIS A 250 14.67 -0.49 -4.30
C HIS A 250 14.81 -0.71 -2.80
N ARG A 251 15.10 0.35 -2.04
CA ARG A 251 15.01 0.33 -0.58
C ARG A 251 13.74 1.05 -0.16
N ILE A 252 12.88 0.35 0.57
CA ILE A 252 11.55 0.81 0.95
C ILE A 252 11.53 1.13 2.44
N ASP A 253 11.20 2.38 2.76
CA ASP A 253 10.91 2.84 4.10
C ASP A 253 9.42 3.16 4.21
N ALA A 254 8.67 2.37 5.00
CA ALA A 254 7.23 2.49 5.12
C ALA A 254 6.80 2.77 6.57
N GLN A 255 5.79 3.61 6.73
CA GLN A 255 5.16 3.92 8.01
C GLN A 255 3.64 3.87 7.87
N ARG A 256 2.98 3.13 8.76
CA ARG A 256 1.53 3.15 8.94
C ARG A 256 1.18 3.76 10.28
N ASP A 257 0.43 4.85 10.26
CA ASP A 257 -0.24 5.38 11.44
C ASP A 257 -1.62 4.71 11.51
N VAL A 258 -1.84 3.93 12.58
CA VAL A 258 -2.98 3.03 12.73
C VAL A 258 -3.81 3.46 13.92
N GLN A 259 -5.12 3.46 13.77
CA GLN A 259 -6.08 3.68 14.82
C GLN A 259 -7.09 2.53 14.82
N VAL A 260 -7.21 1.88 15.98
CA VAL A 260 -8.15 0.79 16.23
C VAL A 260 -9.06 1.24 17.36
N GLY A 261 -10.33 1.46 17.05
CA GLY A 261 -11.26 2.11 17.97
C GLY A 261 -10.71 3.47 18.45
N GLY A 262 -10.49 3.60 19.75
CA GLY A 262 -9.92 4.81 20.34
C GLY A 262 -8.39 4.79 20.54
N ALA A 263 -7.71 3.69 20.21
CA ALA A 263 -6.26 3.57 20.41
C ALA A 263 -5.50 3.84 19.12
N ALA A 264 -4.38 4.54 19.23
CA ALA A 264 -3.50 4.87 18.11
C ALA A 264 -2.13 4.21 18.27
N GLY A 265 -1.52 3.90 17.13
CA GLY A 265 -0.26 3.18 17.02
C GLY A 265 0.50 3.58 15.77
N LYS A 266 1.78 3.24 15.74
CA LYS A 266 2.67 3.55 14.61
C LYS A 266 3.50 2.33 14.28
N GLN A 267 3.30 1.81 13.07
CA GLN A 267 4.02 0.68 12.53
C GLN A 267 5.05 1.17 11.52
N LYS A 268 6.26 0.63 11.57
CA LYS A 268 7.33 0.96 10.64
C LYS A 268 7.92 -0.30 10.05
N SER A 269 8.23 -0.29 8.76
CA SER A 269 9.00 -1.34 8.12
C SER A 269 10.12 -0.75 7.27
N LYS A 270 11.20 -1.53 7.16
CA LYS A 270 12.28 -1.33 6.20
C LYS A 270 12.47 -2.65 5.48
N HIS A 271 12.39 -2.64 4.16
CA HIS A 271 12.57 -3.83 3.34
C HIS A 271 13.04 -3.45 1.96
N ASP A 272 13.55 -4.42 1.21
CA ASP A 272 14.08 -4.20 -0.12
C ASP A 272 13.17 -4.86 -1.18
N ALA A 273 13.30 -4.38 -2.40
CA ALA A 273 12.68 -4.97 -3.57
C ALA A 273 13.61 -4.82 -4.79
N GLN A 274 13.38 -5.61 -5.82
CA GLN A 274 14.11 -5.56 -7.07
C GLN A 274 13.15 -5.65 -8.25
N SER A 275 13.38 -4.85 -9.28
CA SER A 275 12.61 -4.92 -10.52
C SER A 275 13.53 -5.18 -11.71
N THR A 276 13.09 -6.05 -12.62
CA THR A 276 13.74 -6.30 -13.91
C THR A 276 12.74 -6.05 -15.00
N GLN A 277 13.13 -5.33 -16.04
CA GLN A 277 12.31 -5.11 -17.21
C GLN A 277 13.04 -5.42 -18.50
N VAL A 278 12.29 -5.88 -19.49
CA VAL A 278 12.70 -5.98 -20.90
C VAL A 278 11.65 -5.25 -21.71
N PHE A 279 12.07 -4.40 -22.65
CA PHE A 279 11.16 -3.61 -23.45
C PHE A 279 11.63 -3.48 -24.89
N THR A 280 10.68 -3.29 -25.79
CA THR A 280 10.93 -3.02 -27.19
C THR A 280 9.97 -1.96 -27.71
N GLU A 281 10.44 -1.17 -28.67
CA GLU A 281 9.65 -0.16 -29.35
C GLU A 281 9.89 -0.23 -30.85
N ALA A 282 8.82 -0.09 -31.62
CA ALA A 282 8.88 0.14 -33.06
C ALA A 282 8.28 1.51 -33.36
N ALA A 283 9.05 2.38 -34.03
CA ALA A 283 8.64 3.73 -34.36
C ALA A 283 8.85 4.01 -35.86
N TYR A 284 7.83 4.51 -36.56
CA TYR A 284 7.88 4.68 -38.02
C TYR A 284 7.79 6.14 -38.42
N ARG A 285 8.78 6.64 -39.15
CA ARG A 285 8.89 8.05 -39.52
C ARG A 285 8.11 8.41 -40.77
N ILE A 286 7.21 9.39 -40.67
CA ILE A 286 6.44 9.95 -41.77
C ILE A 286 6.79 11.43 -41.92
N ARG A 287 7.38 11.80 -43.06
CA ARG A 287 7.75 13.19 -43.37
C ARG A 287 6.57 13.91 -43.99
N LEU A 288 6.04 14.93 -43.31
CA LEU A 288 4.88 15.73 -43.73
C LEU A 288 5.29 17.21 -43.80
N GLN A 289 5.97 17.67 -44.84
CA GLN A 289 6.51 19.06 -44.87
C GLN A 289 5.45 20.11 -44.44
N PRO A 290 5.72 20.94 -43.40
CA PRO A 290 6.97 21.13 -42.63
C PRO A 290 7.14 20.29 -41.34
N ALA A 291 6.23 19.38 -41.02
CA ALA A 291 6.25 18.50 -39.84
C ALA A 291 6.84 17.10 -40.12
N THR A 292 7.17 16.39 -39.05
CA THR A 292 7.43 14.94 -39.07
C THR A 292 6.54 14.29 -38.03
N LEU A 293 5.91 13.19 -38.40
CA LEU A 293 5.08 12.37 -37.51
C LEU A 293 5.79 11.03 -37.30
N GLU A 294 5.90 10.58 -36.06
CA GLU A 294 6.48 9.28 -35.71
C GLU A 294 5.48 8.49 -34.83
N PRO A 295 4.52 7.76 -35.43
CA PRO A 295 3.77 6.74 -34.71
C PRO A 295 4.71 5.70 -34.11
N PHE A 296 4.41 5.28 -32.89
CA PHE A 296 5.17 4.26 -32.18
C PHE A 296 4.25 3.22 -31.53
N ALA A 297 4.80 2.02 -31.33
CA ALA A 297 4.22 0.96 -30.54
C ALA A 297 5.29 0.42 -29.58
N ASN A 298 4.94 0.32 -28.30
CA ASN A 298 5.84 -0.13 -27.23
C ASN A 298 5.27 -1.38 -26.56
N LEU A 299 6.15 -2.31 -26.21
CA LEU A 299 5.85 -3.47 -25.38
C LEU A 299 6.91 -3.57 -24.29
N ALA A 300 6.48 -3.83 -23.05
CA ALA A 300 7.37 -4.07 -21.94
C ALA A 300 6.93 -5.32 -21.17
N TYR A 301 7.87 -5.96 -20.51
CA TYR A 301 7.62 -6.96 -19.48
C TYR A 301 8.40 -6.53 -18.24
N VAL A 302 7.73 -6.47 -17.09
CA VAL A 302 8.31 -6.06 -15.81
C VAL A 302 8.07 -7.17 -14.79
N HIS A 303 9.15 -7.63 -14.16
CA HIS A 303 9.12 -8.53 -13.01
C HIS A 303 9.56 -7.76 -11.77
N LEU A 304 8.73 -7.71 -10.74
CA LEU A 304 9.00 -7.12 -9.44
C LEU A 304 9.02 -8.21 -8.38
N ASN A 305 10.08 -8.27 -7.59
CA ASN A 305 10.21 -9.14 -6.43
C ASN A 305 10.44 -8.27 -5.19
N THR A 306 9.61 -8.46 -4.16
CA THR A 306 9.67 -7.75 -2.89
C THR A 306 9.99 -8.74 -1.77
N ASP A 307 10.94 -8.39 -0.91
CA ASP A 307 11.35 -9.24 0.20
C ASP A 307 10.26 -9.33 1.28
N SER A 308 10.26 -10.45 2.02
CA SER A 308 9.44 -10.59 3.22
C SER A 308 9.85 -9.56 4.28
N PHE A 309 8.89 -9.07 5.05
CA PHE A 309 9.17 -8.14 6.14
C PHE A 309 8.21 -8.32 7.31
N THR A 310 8.58 -7.73 8.45
CA THR A 310 7.70 -7.60 9.61
C THR A 310 7.81 -6.18 10.13
N GLU A 311 6.66 -5.54 10.31
CA GLU A 311 6.59 -4.21 10.91
C GLU A 311 7.09 -4.23 12.36
N LYS A 312 7.69 -3.12 12.77
CA LYS A 312 8.03 -2.83 14.16
C LYS A 312 7.06 -1.79 14.68
N GLY A 313 6.51 -2.05 15.85
CA GLY A 313 5.63 -1.13 16.56
C GLY A 313 4.91 -1.84 17.68
N ASP A 314 3.61 -2.01 17.55
CA ASP A 314 2.73 -2.49 18.61
C ASP A 314 1.89 -3.71 18.17
N ALA A 315 0.80 -4.02 18.88
CA ALA A 315 -0.06 -5.17 18.59
C ALA A 315 -0.70 -5.16 17.19
N ALA A 316 -0.69 -4.02 16.48
CA ALA A 316 -1.21 -3.88 15.12
C ALA A 316 -0.13 -4.08 14.02
N ALA A 317 1.09 -4.47 14.38
CA ALA A 317 2.17 -4.73 13.43
C ALA A 317 1.84 -5.92 12.50
N LEU A 318 2.05 -5.73 11.19
CA LEU A 318 1.86 -6.75 10.16
C LEU A 318 3.16 -7.47 9.80
N SER A 319 3.01 -8.73 9.36
CA SER A 319 4.07 -9.49 8.68
C SER A 319 3.62 -9.85 7.28
N ALA A 320 4.52 -9.74 6.31
CA ALA A 320 4.30 -10.13 4.93
C ALA A 320 5.39 -11.09 4.46
N GLY A 321 4.98 -12.12 3.70
CA GLY A 321 5.92 -12.96 2.96
C GLY A 321 6.52 -12.21 1.77
N SER A 322 7.46 -12.85 1.07
CA SER A 322 7.95 -12.32 -0.19
C SER A 322 6.83 -12.32 -1.24
N ASP A 323 6.86 -11.35 -2.15
CA ASP A 323 5.85 -11.15 -3.20
C ASP A 323 6.53 -11.04 -4.57
N ASN A 324 5.91 -11.62 -5.59
CA ASN A 324 6.35 -11.57 -6.98
C ASN A 324 5.22 -11.06 -7.86
N ARG A 325 5.50 -10.06 -8.69
CA ARG A 325 4.52 -9.48 -9.62
C ARG A 325 5.10 -9.35 -11.01
N ASP A 326 4.28 -9.72 -11.99
CA ASP A 326 4.59 -9.55 -13.40
C ASP A 326 3.60 -8.58 -14.03
N ALA A 327 4.08 -7.70 -14.91
CA ALA A 327 3.27 -6.76 -15.68
C ALA A 327 3.74 -6.70 -17.14
N VAL A 328 2.78 -6.52 -18.06
CA VAL A 328 2.98 -6.38 -19.51
C VAL A 328 2.34 -5.08 -20.00
#